data_AF-A0A933XQ81-F1
#
_entry.id   AF-A0A933XQ81-F1
#
_cell.length_a   1.000
_cell.length_b   1.000
_cell.length_c   1.000
_cell.angle_alpha   90.00
_cell.angle_beta   90.00
_cell.angle_gamma   90.00
#
_symmetry.space_group_name_H-M   'P 1'
#
loop_
_entity.id
_entity.type
_entity.pdbx_description
1 polymer ?
#
loop_
_entity_poly.entity_id
_entity_poly.type
_entity_poly.pdbx_seq_one_letter_code
_entity_poly.pdbx_strand_id
1 'polypeptide(L)'
;MKNIENFSDKELYEKCQLYGGEARKWTKRFVALLPEVARRELYKKHGFYSIFEFAAKLAGMKHETVIEILRIAKKLEDKPLLRAQLETHGWSKLRLVANVATKENEKMWAEKVEIMSKPTLETFVREIRAQEGGVLQHFNGKVQIRPGTAEEQVAIAAPRELAEAGHQSRIFVRLLLTPRNELKLKELQKKLSREQKAPVDLNEVIEILLDAYDGVGTSTVKSACDQYAVSGRAEGQRADEVRRGSDAISAGGAPEPEGRLESRRDKSVKNVAPARSSFGSAESAQIGRKQFASDNDIRPSVLPSRHIPARIKKVLYAKFAGRCAWPGCLKLPEIFHHTLRFSLDSSHSPDHIAPLCKNHERLAHHGLIENEEMQPSTWQLRINPNRNNPKYQIDREVISHYAPP
;
A
#
# COMPACT_ATOMS: atom_id res chain seq x y z
N MET A 1 -12.64 -23.28 39.73
CA MET A 1 -13.06 -22.99 38.33
C MET A 1 -13.91 -24.15 37.83
N LYS A 2 -14.67 -24.02 36.71
CA LYS A 2 -15.14 -25.21 35.99
C LYS A 2 -13.91 -26.00 35.53
N ASN A 3 -14.00 -27.33 35.46
CA ASN A 3 -12.89 -28.14 34.97
C ASN A 3 -12.56 -27.74 33.52
N ILE A 4 -11.27 -27.52 33.23
CA ILE A 4 -10.80 -27.04 31.92
C ILE A 4 -10.97 -28.14 30.88
N GLU A 5 -10.84 -29.39 31.30
CA GLU A 5 -11.02 -30.63 30.52
C GLU A 5 -12.45 -30.79 29.96
N ASN A 6 -13.42 -30.01 30.46
CA ASN A 6 -14.82 -30.08 30.05
C ASN A 6 -15.20 -29.04 28.97
N PHE A 7 -14.24 -28.26 28.44
CA PHE A 7 -14.50 -27.32 27.33
C PHE A 7 -14.16 -27.95 25.98
N SER A 8 -14.99 -27.68 24.98
CA SER A 8 -14.61 -27.92 23.58
C SER A 8 -13.49 -26.97 23.14
N ASP A 9 -12.70 -27.37 22.14
CA ASP A 9 -11.61 -26.54 21.57
C ASP A 9 -12.07 -25.12 21.21
N LYS A 10 -13.31 -25.01 20.70
CA LYS A 10 -13.94 -23.73 20.36
C LYS A 10 -14.15 -22.87 21.60
N GLU A 11 -14.78 -23.40 22.65
CA GLU A 11 -15.02 -22.65 23.90
C GLU A 11 -13.72 -22.29 24.62
N LEU A 12 -12.71 -23.17 24.55
CA LEU A 12 -11.39 -22.93 25.09
C LEU A 12 -10.69 -21.78 24.34
N TYR A 13 -10.73 -21.81 23.00
CA TYR A 13 -10.20 -20.74 22.16
C TYR A 13 -10.92 -19.40 22.39
N GLU A 14 -12.26 -19.39 22.46
CA GLU A 14 -13.05 -18.19 22.78
C GLU A 14 -12.69 -17.62 24.16
N LYS A 15 -12.40 -18.46 25.16
CA LYS A 15 -11.89 -18.01 26.48
C LYS A 15 -10.48 -17.47 26.40
N CYS A 16 -9.58 -18.09 25.64
CA CYS A 16 -8.23 -17.56 25.41
C CYS A 16 -8.27 -16.19 24.70
N GLN A 17 -9.19 -15.99 23.74
CA GLN A 17 -9.43 -14.69 23.10
C GLN A 17 -9.94 -13.65 24.11
N LEU A 18 -10.95 -13.99 24.91
CA LEU A 18 -11.53 -13.11 25.94
C LEU A 18 -10.51 -12.70 27.00
N TYR A 19 -9.84 -13.66 27.65
CA TYR A 19 -8.88 -13.38 28.71
C TYR A 19 -7.63 -12.67 28.17
N GLY A 20 -7.17 -13.01 26.97
CA GLY A 20 -6.11 -12.26 26.28
C GLY A 20 -6.54 -10.83 25.91
N GLY A 21 -7.82 -10.60 25.62
CA GLY A 21 -8.41 -9.28 25.40
C GLY A 21 -8.39 -8.43 26.65
N GLU A 22 -8.97 -8.94 27.75
CA GLU A 22 -8.98 -8.24 29.04
C GLU A 22 -7.57 -8.00 29.58
N ALA A 23 -6.65 -8.97 29.49
CA ALA A 23 -5.26 -8.78 29.90
C ALA A 23 -4.62 -7.56 29.19
N ARG A 24 -4.75 -7.45 27.86
CA ARG A 24 -4.24 -6.30 27.08
C ARG A 24 -4.88 -4.97 27.51
N LYS A 25 -6.18 -4.96 27.81
CA LYS A 25 -6.94 -3.79 28.29
C LYS A 25 -6.48 -3.34 29.68
N TRP A 26 -6.25 -4.26 30.61
CA TRP A 26 -5.68 -3.96 31.93
C TRP A 26 -4.21 -3.51 31.84
N THR A 27 -3.42 -4.06 30.91
CA THR A 27 -2.07 -3.54 30.62
C THR A 27 -2.10 -2.10 30.10
N LYS A 28 -3.01 -1.74 29.17
CA LYS A 28 -3.17 -0.33 28.72
C LYS A 28 -3.47 0.61 29.88
N ARG A 29 -4.40 0.21 30.77
CA ARG A 29 -4.76 0.95 32.00
C ARG A 29 -3.57 1.17 32.92
N PHE A 30 -2.84 0.10 33.24
CA PHE A 30 -1.63 0.19 34.08
C PHE A 30 -0.59 1.13 33.46
N VAL A 31 -0.37 1.03 32.14
CA VAL A 31 0.54 1.91 31.39
C VAL A 31 0.12 3.39 31.45
N ALA A 32 -1.18 3.70 31.43
CA ALA A 32 -1.67 5.07 31.57
C ALA A 32 -1.39 5.67 32.95
N LEU A 33 -1.25 4.84 33.99
CA LEU A 33 -0.93 5.28 35.36
C LEU A 33 0.58 5.48 35.59
N LEU A 34 1.46 4.77 34.86
CA LEU A 34 2.91 4.80 35.07
C LEU A 34 3.55 6.22 35.11
N PRO A 35 3.15 7.20 34.27
CA PRO A 35 3.70 8.55 34.35
C PRO A 35 3.39 9.26 35.67
N GLU A 36 2.22 9.01 36.26
CA GLU A 36 1.80 9.61 37.54
C GLU A 36 2.38 8.84 38.74
N VAL A 37 2.53 7.52 38.61
CA VAL A 37 3.31 6.67 39.56
C VAL A 37 4.76 7.16 39.63
N ALA A 38 5.37 7.52 38.50
CA ALA A 38 6.71 8.11 38.45
C ALA A 38 6.72 9.47 39.16
N ARG A 39 5.84 10.39 38.76
CA ARG A 39 5.79 11.78 39.27
C ARG A 39 5.54 11.87 40.78
N ARG A 40 4.77 10.95 41.36
CA ARG A 40 4.48 10.87 42.81
C ARG A 40 5.42 9.94 43.59
N GLU A 41 6.37 9.30 42.91
CA GLU A 41 7.27 8.27 43.41
C GLU A 41 6.57 7.13 44.20
N LEU A 42 5.37 6.73 43.77
CA LEU A 42 4.56 5.74 44.51
C LEU A 42 5.25 4.39 44.64
N TYR A 43 6.14 4.04 43.70
CA TYR A 43 6.95 2.83 43.76
C TYR A 43 7.83 2.78 45.03
N LYS A 44 8.52 3.88 45.38
CA LYS A 44 9.31 3.98 46.62
C LYS A 44 8.44 3.81 47.87
N LYS A 45 7.25 4.43 47.86
CA LYS A 45 6.30 4.39 49.00
C LYS A 45 5.72 2.99 49.27
N HIS A 46 5.85 2.06 48.32
CA HIS A 46 5.45 0.66 48.47
C HIS A 46 6.67 -0.29 48.49
N GLY A 47 7.87 0.21 48.80
CA GLY A 47 9.07 -0.60 49.00
C GLY A 47 9.78 -1.10 47.74
N PHE A 48 9.42 -0.62 46.55
CA PHE A 48 10.12 -0.96 45.31
C PHE A 48 11.33 -0.03 45.10
N TYR A 49 12.47 -0.60 44.74
CA TYR A 49 13.72 0.14 44.49
C TYR A 49 13.61 1.05 43.26
N SER A 50 12.82 0.66 42.25
CA SER A 50 12.62 1.45 41.03
C SER A 50 11.23 1.27 40.41
N ILE A 51 10.84 2.22 39.56
CA ILE A 51 9.62 2.09 38.74
C ILE A 51 9.69 0.91 37.75
N PHE A 52 10.90 0.51 37.34
CA PHE A 52 11.11 -0.66 36.47
C PHE A 52 10.76 -1.95 37.21
N GLU A 53 11.22 -2.08 38.46
CA GLU A 53 10.88 -3.20 39.33
C GLU A 53 9.37 -3.25 39.64
N PHE A 54 8.77 -2.09 39.95
CA PHE A 54 7.32 -1.94 40.17
C PHE A 54 6.51 -2.42 38.96
N ALA A 55 6.86 -1.96 37.75
CA ALA A 55 6.17 -2.34 36.53
C ALA A 55 6.42 -3.80 36.11
N ALA A 56 7.61 -4.34 36.40
CA ALA A 56 7.93 -5.75 36.18
C ALA A 56 7.12 -6.67 37.12
N LYS A 57 7.13 -6.38 38.43
CA LYS A 57 6.44 -7.19 39.45
C LYS A 57 4.91 -7.12 39.35
N LEU A 58 4.34 -5.95 39.04
CA LEU A 58 2.87 -5.78 39.01
C LEU A 58 2.23 -6.04 37.63
N ALA A 59 2.97 -5.91 36.53
CA ALA A 59 2.41 -5.97 35.18
C ALA A 59 3.30 -6.69 34.15
N GLY A 60 4.35 -7.41 34.58
CA GLY A 60 5.22 -8.20 33.70
C GLY A 60 6.03 -7.37 32.69
N MET A 61 6.19 -6.07 32.93
CA MET A 61 6.74 -5.15 31.94
C MET A 61 8.26 -5.22 31.80
N LYS A 62 8.74 -5.23 30.56
CA LYS A 62 10.18 -5.09 30.26
C LYS A 62 10.67 -3.67 30.53
N HIS A 63 11.93 -3.56 30.95
CA HIS A 63 12.57 -2.29 31.33
C HIS A 63 12.54 -1.27 30.18
N GLU A 64 12.82 -1.72 28.94
CA GLU A 64 12.87 -0.86 27.74
C GLU A 64 11.48 -0.28 27.44
N THR A 65 10.42 -1.08 27.61
CA THR A 65 9.04 -0.65 27.42
C THR A 65 8.65 0.47 28.38
N VAL A 66 9.08 0.38 29.66
CA VAL A 66 8.84 1.43 30.66
C VAL A 66 9.63 2.70 30.31
N ILE A 67 10.89 2.59 29.87
CA ILE A 67 11.67 3.74 29.37
C ILE A 67 10.94 4.42 28.19
N GLU A 68 10.45 3.66 27.22
CA GLU A 68 9.72 4.22 26.07
C GLU A 68 8.41 4.90 26.49
N ILE A 69 7.63 4.28 27.40
CA ILE A 69 6.40 4.86 27.93
C ILE A 69 6.66 6.20 28.62
N LEU A 70 7.65 6.27 29.52
CA LEU A 70 7.96 7.51 30.23
C LEU A 70 8.49 8.61 29.29
N ARG A 71 9.30 8.24 28.29
CA ARG A 71 9.77 9.17 27.23
C ARG A 71 8.62 9.71 26.37
N ILE A 72 7.64 8.88 26.01
CA ILE A 72 6.47 9.32 25.23
C ILE A 72 5.51 10.14 26.10
N ALA A 73 5.26 9.74 27.35
CA ALA A 73 4.40 10.49 28.26
C ALA A 73 4.91 11.91 28.52
N LYS A 74 6.24 12.11 28.64
CA LYS A 74 6.83 13.45 28.75
C LYS A 74 6.63 14.31 27.49
N LYS A 75 6.54 13.71 26.29
CA LYS A 75 6.22 14.44 25.05
C LYS A 75 4.73 14.78 24.89
N LEU A 76 3.89 14.18 25.72
CA LEU A 76 2.43 14.40 25.78
C LEU A 76 2.02 15.11 27.09
N GLU A 77 2.97 15.67 27.85
CA GLU A 77 2.71 16.36 29.11
C GLU A 77 1.93 17.66 28.90
N ASP A 78 2.19 18.32 27.76
CA ASP A 78 1.54 19.53 27.26
C ASP A 78 0.38 19.26 26.29
N LYS A 79 -0.05 18.00 26.15
CA LYS A 79 -1.01 17.52 25.12
C LYS A 79 -2.10 16.64 25.77
N PRO A 80 -3.14 17.26 26.38
CA PRO A 80 -4.10 16.55 27.22
C PRO A 80 -5.06 15.62 26.45
N LEU A 81 -5.40 15.92 25.18
CA LEU A 81 -6.30 15.10 24.36
C LEU A 81 -5.62 13.78 23.97
N LEU A 82 -4.38 13.87 23.49
CA LEU A 82 -3.55 12.69 23.20
C LEU A 82 -3.22 11.91 24.47
N ARG A 83 -3.01 12.59 25.61
CA ARG A 83 -2.81 11.91 26.90
C ARG A 83 -4.04 11.13 27.34
N ALA A 84 -5.26 11.64 27.12
CA ALA A 84 -6.50 10.93 27.45
C ALA A 84 -6.67 9.63 26.63
N GLN A 85 -6.26 9.63 25.36
CA GLN A 85 -6.30 8.45 24.48
C GLN A 85 -5.30 7.33 24.86
N LEU A 86 -4.46 7.53 25.90
CA LEU A 86 -3.47 6.54 26.33
C LEU A 86 -4.11 5.26 26.91
N GLU A 87 -5.26 5.36 27.58
CA GLU A 87 -6.00 4.19 28.08
C GLU A 87 -6.67 3.41 26.94
N THR A 88 -7.35 4.10 26.03
CA THR A 88 -8.17 3.47 24.97
C THR A 88 -7.30 2.90 23.86
N HIS A 89 -6.41 3.70 23.28
CA HIS A 89 -5.60 3.31 22.11
C HIS A 89 -4.28 2.65 22.48
N GLY A 90 -3.70 3.01 23.63
CA GLY A 90 -2.44 2.45 24.12
C GLY A 90 -1.19 3.09 23.52
N TRP A 91 -0.12 3.13 24.33
CA TRP A 91 1.13 3.85 24.04
C TRP A 91 1.73 3.57 22.65
N SER A 92 1.64 2.32 22.15
CA SER A 92 2.22 1.90 20.87
C SER A 92 1.59 2.55 19.64
N LYS A 93 0.37 3.12 19.76
CA LYS A 93 -0.30 3.88 18.69
C LYS A 93 0.03 5.37 18.82
N LEU A 94 -0.03 5.92 20.03
CA LEU A 94 0.32 7.31 20.35
C LEU A 94 1.80 7.63 20.06
N ARG A 95 2.71 6.66 20.24
CA ARG A 95 4.15 6.78 19.90
C ARG A 95 4.41 7.30 18.48
N LEU A 96 3.54 6.98 17.53
CA LEU A 96 3.69 7.39 16.13
C LEU A 96 3.56 8.92 15.99
N VAL A 97 2.56 9.49 16.67
CA VAL A 97 2.20 10.91 16.58
C VAL A 97 2.93 11.79 17.59
N ALA A 98 3.41 11.26 18.72
CA ALA A 98 4.10 12.01 19.78
C ALA A 98 5.44 12.68 19.38
N ASN A 99 5.88 12.54 18.12
CA ASN A 99 7.03 13.22 17.51
C ASN A 99 6.63 14.22 16.39
N VAL A 100 5.35 14.35 16.04
CA VAL A 100 4.79 15.31 15.05
C VAL A 100 3.61 16.13 15.61
N ALA A 101 3.05 15.70 16.74
CA ALA A 101 2.14 16.50 17.53
C ALA A 101 2.89 17.67 18.18
N THR A 102 2.37 18.87 17.97
CA THR A 102 2.63 20.10 18.71
C THR A 102 1.40 20.39 19.58
N LYS A 103 1.22 21.61 20.12
CA LYS A 103 -0.02 21.98 20.84
C LYS A 103 -1.11 22.38 19.86
N GLU A 104 -0.71 23.09 18.81
CA GLU A 104 -1.54 23.73 17.79
C GLU A 104 -2.24 22.67 16.92
N ASN A 105 -1.53 21.58 16.58
CA ASN A 105 -2.05 20.50 15.75
C ASN A 105 -2.58 19.29 16.57
N GLU A 106 -2.59 19.36 17.90
CA GLU A 106 -2.91 18.21 18.78
C GLU A 106 -4.28 17.60 18.47
N LYS A 107 -5.32 18.44 18.37
CA LYS A 107 -6.70 18.03 18.10
C LYS A 107 -6.82 17.20 16.81
N MET A 108 -6.07 17.55 15.79
CA MET A 108 -6.04 16.83 14.50
C MET A 108 -5.38 15.45 14.67
N TRP A 109 -4.27 15.36 15.40
CA TRP A 109 -3.65 14.07 15.71
C TRP A 109 -4.52 13.19 16.59
N ALA A 110 -5.25 13.75 17.56
CA ALA A 110 -6.21 13.00 18.37
C ALA A 110 -7.35 12.43 17.51
N GLU A 111 -7.90 13.21 16.57
CA GLU A 111 -8.90 12.73 15.61
C GLU A 111 -8.33 11.60 14.72
N LYS A 112 -7.10 11.73 14.20
CA LYS A 112 -6.45 10.66 13.43
C LYS A 112 -6.18 9.41 14.28
N VAL A 113 -5.77 9.58 15.54
CA VAL A 113 -5.60 8.46 16.49
C VAL A 113 -6.92 7.77 16.75
N GLU A 114 -8.05 8.46 16.81
CA GLU A 114 -9.35 7.80 16.98
C GLU A 114 -9.70 6.94 15.75
N ILE A 115 -9.75 7.56 14.56
CA ILE A 115 -10.31 6.92 13.35
C ILE A 115 -9.39 5.93 12.64
N MET A 116 -8.06 6.04 12.77
CA MET A 116 -7.13 5.23 11.98
C MET A 116 -6.69 3.94 12.67
N SER A 117 -6.50 2.88 11.88
CA SER A 117 -5.71 1.72 12.31
C SER A 117 -4.24 2.13 12.58
N LYS A 118 -3.54 1.45 13.49
CA LYS A 118 -2.10 1.72 13.74
C LYS A 118 -1.25 1.72 12.46
N PRO A 119 -1.28 0.71 11.57
CA PRO A 119 -0.46 0.72 10.35
C PRO A 119 -0.92 1.76 9.30
N THR A 120 -2.19 2.16 9.29
CA THR A 120 -2.67 3.30 8.50
C THR A 120 -2.07 4.60 9.03
N LEU A 121 -2.13 4.84 10.35
CA LEU A 121 -1.57 6.02 11.01
C LEU A 121 -0.04 6.09 10.87
N GLU A 122 0.65 4.96 10.96
CA GLU A 122 2.10 4.87 10.71
C GLU A 122 2.47 5.22 9.26
N THR A 123 1.59 4.87 8.32
CA THR A 123 1.73 5.25 6.91
C THR A 123 1.45 6.73 6.72
N PHE A 124 0.35 7.26 7.28
CA PHE A 124 0.03 8.70 7.27
C PHE A 124 1.18 9.55 7.83
N VAL A 125 1.71 9.20 9.00
CA VAL A 125 2.86 9.89 9.63
C VAL A 125 4.15 9.75 8.81
N ARG A 126 4.34 8.65 8.07
CA ARG A 126 5.47 8.52 7.14
C ARG A 126 5.29 9.43 5.93
N GLU A 127 4.12 9.40 5.28
CA GLU A 127 3.86 10.20 4.07
C GLU A 127 3.84 11.70 4.37
N ILE A 128 3.30 12.15 5.51
CA ILE A 128 3.41 13.56 5.96
C ILE A 128 4.87 13.97 6.19
N ARG A 129 5.68 13.14 6.87
CA ARG A 129 7.14 13.38 6.98
C ARG A 129 7.88 13.22 5.65
N ALA A 130 7.21 12.69 4.63
CA ALA A 130 7.62 12.68 3.22
C ALA A 130 6.91 13.77 2.40
N GLN A 131 6.41 14.81 3.06
CA GLN A 131 6.03 16.12 2.50
C GLN A 131 6.55 17.33 3.31
N GLU A 132 6.86 17.19 4.61
CA GLU A 132 7.12 18.34 5.52
C GLU A 132 8.58 18.81 5.72
N GLY A 133 9.53 17.91 6.04
CA GLY A 133 10.88 18.32 6.49
C GLY A 133 12.02 17.98 5.53
N GLY A 134 12.40 18.90 4.64
CA GLY A 134 13.34 18.58 3.56
C GLY A 134 14.16 19.72 3.00
N VAL A 135 15.23 19.99 3.74
CA VAL A 135 16.50 20.45 3.23
C VAL A 135 17.49 19.29 3.36
N LEU A 136 18.49 19.23 2.48
CA LEU A 136 19.60 18.28 2.62
C LEU A 136 20.42 18.61 3.88
N GLN A 137 20.38 17.75 4.89
CA GLN A 137 21.30 17.84 6.04
C GLN A 137 22.22 16.61 6.11
N HIS A 138 23.51 16.87 6.31
CA HIS A 138 24.52 15.83 6.43
C HIS A 138 24.59 15.30 7.87
N PHE A 139 24.37 14.00 8.04
CA PHE A 139 24.78 13.26 9.24
C PHE A 139 25.73 12.13 8.85
N ASN A 140 26.90 12.09 9.49
CA ASN A 140 27.91 11.02 9.46
C ASN A 140 28.11 10.35 8.09
N GLY A 141 28.33 11.17 7.04
CA GLY A 141 28.73 10.70 5.71
C GLY A 141 27.66 9.92 4.92
N LYS A 142 26.40 9.87 5.36
CA LYS A 142 25.31 9.15 4.66
C LYS A 142 24.09 10.03 4.45
N VAL A 143 23.93 10.54 3.23
CA VAL A 143 22.80 11.39 2.82
C VAL A 143 21.54 10.56 2.58
N GLN A 144 20.48 10.87 3.35
CA GLN A 144 19.10 10.44 3.12
C GLN A 144 18.18 11.67 2.98
N ILE A 145 17.13 11.54 2.16
CA ILE A 145 16.22 12.63 1.81
C ILE A 145 14.96 12.60 2.68
N ARG A 146 14.49 13.79 3.05
CA ARG A 146 13.07 14.12 3.26
C ARG A 146 12.76 15.47 2.53
N PRO A 147 11.49 15.92 2.42
CA PRO A 147 11.06 17.02 1.51
C PRO A 147 10.34 18.20 2.25
N GLY A 148 10.54 19.46 1.84
CA GLY A 148 10.44 20.63 2.76
C GLY A 148 9.25 21.61 2.67
N THR A 149 9.11 22.43 3.72
CA THR A 149 8.11 23.49 3.90
C THR A 149 8.26 24.67 2.92
N ALA A 150 7.18 25.45 2.76
CA ALA A 150 7.05 26.46 1.71
C ALA A 150 7.95 27.70 1.87
N GLU A 151 8.34 28.07 3.09
CA GLU A 151 9.05 29.34 3.35
C GLU A 151 10.49 29.33 2.82
N GLU A 152 11.16 28.18 2.80
CA GLU A 152 12.49 28.02 2.16
C GLU A 152 12.42 27.97 0.62
N GLN A 153 11.24 27.79 0.03
CA GLN A 153 11.07 27.72 -1.43
C GLN A 153 11.13 29.10 -2.11
N VAL A 154 10.93 30.18 -1.35
CA VAL A 154 10.94 31.57 -1.85
C VAL A 154 12.36 32.16 -1.90
N ALA A 155 13.35 31.52 -1.26
CA ALA A 155 14.74 32.00 -1.23
C ALA A 155 15.49 31.85 -2.57
N ILE A 156 14.89 31.19 -3.57
CA ILE A 156 15.41 31.14 -4.94
C ILE A 156 14.95 32.42 -5.67
N ALA A 157 15.61 33.54 -5.34
CA ALA A 157 15.46 34.80 -6.05
C ALA A 157 15.85 34.68 -7.53
N ALA A 158 15.40 35.65 -8.34
CA ALA A 158 15.43 35.56 -9.81
C ALA A 158 16.83 35.23 -10.38
N PRO A 159 16.95 34.36 -11.41
CA PRO A 159 18.24 33.96 -12.02
C PRO A 159 19.06 35.06 -12.72
N ARG A 160 18.76 36.36 -12.50
CA ARG A 160 19.28 37.47 -13.29
C ARG A 160 20.61 38.05 -12.80
N GLU A 161 21.01 37.74 -11.56
CA GLU A 161 22.21 38.32 -10.91
C GLU A 161 23.39 37.34 -10.82
N LEU A 162 23.18 36.06 -11.14
CA LEU A 162 24.23 35.02 -11.13
C LEU A 162 25.05 34.92 -12.44
N ALA A 163 24.78 35.79 -13.42
CA ALA A 163 25.49 35.78 -14.71
C ALA A 163 26.82 36.55 -14.70
N GLU A 164 27.05 37.45 -13.72
CA GLU A 164 28.21 38.35 -13.71
C GLU A 164 29.43 37.79 -12.96
N ALA A 165 29.26 36.72 -12.18
CA ALA A 165 30.36 35.93 -11.63
C ALA A 165 30.48 34.61 -12.40
N GLY A 166 31.64 34.32 -12.99
CA GLY A 166 31.90 33.15 -13.85
C GLY A 166 31.93 31.79 -13.15
N HIS A 167 30.98 31.51 -12.25
CA HIS A 167 30.83 30.22 -11.57
C HIS A 167 30.02 29.24 -12.42
N GLN A 168 30.66 28.13 -12.81
CA GLN A 168 29.94 26.98 -13.39
C GLN A 168 29.14 26.25 -12.30
N SER A 169 27.86 26.60 -12.18
CA SER A 169 26.91 25.98 -11.24
C SER A 169 26.68 24.50 -11.55
N ARG A 170 27.49 23.61 -10.94
CA ARG A 170 27.36 22.15 -11.07
C ARG A 170 26.10 21.64 -10.36
N ILE A 171 25.10 21.23 -11.14
CA ILE A 171 23.87 20.61 -10.64
C ILE A 171 24.11 19.10 -10.42
N PHE A 172 23.93 18.62 -9.19
CA PHE A 172 24.09 17.21 -8.84
C PHE A 172 22.76 16.45 -8.90
N VAL A 173 22.56 15.65 -9.96
CA VAL A 173 21.37 14.80 -10.14
C VAL A 173 21.64 13.38 -9.65
N ARG A 174 20.80 12.85 -8.74
CA ARG A 174 20.93 11.48 -8.21
C ARG A 174 19.86 10.54 -8.76
N LEU A 175 20.21 9.77 -9.78
CA LEU A 175 19.31 8.79 -10.39
C LEU A 175 19.02 7.60 -9.46
N LEU A 176 17.74 7.32 -9.18
CA LEU A 176 17.30 6.13 -8.46
C LEU A 176 17.01 4.98 -9.45
N LEU A 177 18.07 4.24 -9.79
CA LEU A 177 18.01 3.12 -10.72
C LEU A 177 17.42 1.86 -10.06
N THR A 178 16.65 1.08 -10.83
CA THR A 178 16.33 -0.30 -10.42
C THR A 178 17.56 -1.19 -10.62
N PRO A 179 17.72 -2.30 -9.88
CA PRO A 179 18.87 -3.20 -10.06
C PRO A 179 19.05 -3.71 -11.49
N ARG A 180 17.94 -3.87 -12.25
CA ARG A 180 17.98 -4.25 -13.67
C ARG A 180 18.53 -3.13 -14.57
N ASN A 181 18.25 -1.87 -14.24
CA ASN A 181 18.76 -0.72 -14.98
C ASN A 181 20.22 -0.41 -14.60
N GLU A 182 20.59 -0.62 -13.32
CA GLU A 182 21.97 -0.52 -12.85
C GLU A 182 22.88 -1.56 -13.52
N LEU A 183 22.43 -2.81 -13.67
CA LEU A 183 23.13 -3.84 -14.44
C LEU A 183 23.32 -3.42 -15.91
N LYS A 184 22.26 -2.96 -16.58
CA LYS A 184 22.34 -2.46 -17.96
C LYS A 184 23.32 -1.30 -18.14
N LEU A 185 23.36 -0.35 -17.20
CA LEU A 185 24.32 0.77 -17.23
C LEU A 185 25.75 0.28 -17.04
N LYS A 186 25.99 -0.70 -16.15
CA LYS A 186 27.31 -1.33 -15.98
C LYS A 186 27.73 -2.19 -17.17
N GLU A 187 26.80 -2.78 -17.92
CA GLU A 187 27.05 -3.45 -19.19
C GLU A 187 27.41 -2.45 -20.30
N LEU A 188 26.67 -1.34 -20.40
CA LEU A 188 26.94 -0.26 -21.35
C LEU A 188 28.30 0.42 -21.08
N GLN A 189 28.62 0.72 -19.82
CA GLN A 189 29.92 1.23 -19.39
C GLN A 189 31.07 0.32 -19.82
N LYS A 190 30.92 -1.01 -19.63
CA LYS A 190 31.90 -2.01 -20.08
C LYS A 190 32.01 -2.10 -21.60
N LYS A 191 30.94 -1.83 -22.35
CA LYS A 191 30.96 -1.80 -23.82
C LYS A 191 31.71 -0.57 -24.32
N LEU A 192 31.32 0.62 -23.86
CA LEU A 192 31.96 1.89 -24.21
C LEU A 192 33.45 1.90 -23.84
N SER A 193 33.82 1.36 -22.67
CA SER A 193 35.23 1.26 -22.25
C SER A 193 36.10 0.37 -23.16
N ARG A 194 35.50 -0.60 -23.85
CA ARG A 194 36.20 -1.44 -24.85
C ARG A 194 36.32 -0.74 -26.19
N GLU A 195 35.28 -0.02 -26.59
CA GLU A 195 35.20 0.70 -27.87
C GLU A 195 36.14 1.91 -27.89
N GLN A 196 36.19 2.68 -26.79
CA GLN A 196 37.11 3.80 -26.61
C GLN A 196 38.53 3.39 -26.19
N LYS A 197 38.74 2.12 -25.81
CA LYS A 197 40.00 1.57 -25.25
C LYS A 197 40.50 2.27 -23.97
N ALA A 198 39.62 2.96 -23.26
CA ALA A 198 39.88 3.69 -22.02
C ALA A 198 38.78 3.39 -20.98
N PRO A 199 39.03 3.52 -19.67
CA PRO A 199 38.01 3.30 -18.65
C PRO A 199 37.01 4.46 -18.61
N VAL A 200 35.80 4.22 -19.13
CA VAL A 200 34.72 5.22 -19.19
C VAL A 200 34.00 5.34 -17.84
N ASP A 201 33.77 6.57 -17.40
CA ASP A 201 33.15 6.93 -16.12
C ASP A 201 31.59 6.84 -16.19
N LEU A 202 30.88 6.73 -15.05
CA LEU A 202 29.41 6.53 -15.08
C LEU A 202 28.64 7.81 -15.50
N ASN A 203 29.18 8.99 -15.22
CA ASN A 203 28.65 10.27 -15.69
C ASN A 203 28.87 10.40 -17.21
N GLU A 204 30.04 9.99 -17.71
CA GLU A 204 30.37 9.96 -19.14
C GLU A 204 29.41 9.03 -19.92
N VAL A 205 29.03 7.87 -19.37
CA VAL A 205 27.95 7.02 -19.91
C VAL A 205 26.59 7.73 -19.91
N ILE A 206 26.31 8.58 -18.93
CA ILE A 206 25.05 9.34 -18.83
C ILE A 206 25.03 10.49 -19.84
N GLU A 207 26.12 11.22 -20.02
CA GLU A 207 26.24 12.29 -21.02
C GLU A 207 26.08 11.72 -22.45
N ILE A 208 26.75 10.60 -22.78
CA ILE A 208 26.56 9.88 -24.05
C ILE A 208 25.09 9.45 -24.27
N LEU A 209 24.36 9.10 -23.21
CA LEU A 209 22.94 8.76 -23.29
C LEU A 209 22.03 9.99 -23.45
N LEU A 210 22.42 11.15 -22.95
CA LEU A 210 21.71 12.42 -23.12
C LEU A 210 21.94 12.99 -24.53
N ASP A 211 23.19 13.04 -25.00
CA ASP A 211 23.55 13.41 -26.38
C ASP A 211 22.81 12.57 -27.44
N ALA A 212 22.60 11.28 -27.14
CA ALA A 212 21.84 10.35 -27.98
C ALA A 212 20.32 10.54 -27.90
N TYR A 213 19.80 11.12 -26.80
CA TYR A 213 18.39 11.44 -26.62
C TYR A 213 18.02 12.78 -27.26
N ASP A 214 18.86 13.80 -27.06
CA ASP A 214 18.70 15.14 -27.65
C ASP A 214 19.11 15.19 -29.14
N GLY A 215 19.67 14.09 -29.68
CA GLY A 215 19.95 13.90 -31.10
C GLY A 215 21.22 14.59 -31.61
N VAL A 216 22.08 15.07 -30.70
CA VAL A 216 23.32 15.81 -31.00
C VAL A 216 24.51 14.87 -31.23
N GLY A 217 24.42 13.62 -30.79
CA GLY A 217 25.51 12.63 -30.80
C GLY A 217 26.15 12.37 -32.18
N THR A 218 27.48 12.25 -32.17
CA THR A 218 28.30 12.00 -33.38
C THR A 218 28.08 10.60 -33.98
N SER A 219 28.52 10.42 -35.23
CA SER A 219 28.22 9.25 -36.08
C SER A 219 28.54 7.88 -35.45
N THR A 220 29.52 7.81 -34.54
CA THR A 220 29.89 6.59 -33.80
C THR A 220 28.73 6.04 -32.96
N VAL A 221 27.93 6.90 -32.31
CA VAL A 221 26.88 6.49 -31.36
C VAL A 221 25.68 5.87 -32.10
N LYS A 222 25.33 6.42 -33.27
CA LYS A 222 24.17 5.98 -34.05
C LYS A 222 24.27 4.51 -34.48
N SER A 223 25.47 4.07 -34.89
CA SER A 223 25.73 2.67 -35.26
C SER A 223 25.50 1.67 -34.12
N ALA A 224 25.72 2.08 -32.86
CA ALA A 224 25.47 1.22 -31.70
C ALA A 224 23.97 1.05 -31.39
N CYS A 225 23.18 2.12 -31.53
CA CYS A 225 21.72 2.08 -31.32
C CYS A 225 21.00 1.30 -32.44
N ASP A 226 21.36 1.53 -33.70
CA ASP A 226 20.71 0.88 -34.84
C ASP A 226 20.91 -0.65 -34.83
N GLN A 227 22.05 -1.15 -34.36
CA GLN A 227 22.28 -2.60 -34.22
C GLN A 227 21.34 -3.26 -33.19
N TYR A 228 21.04 -2.61 -32.06
CA TYR A 228 20.10 -3.15 -31.06
C TYR A 228 18.64 -3.10 -31.53
N ALA A 229 18.28 -2.14 -32.39
CA ALA A 229 16.94 -2.06 -32.98
C ALA A 229 16.62 -3.26 -33.90
N VAL A 230 17.65 -3.85 -34.52
CA VAL A 230 17.52 -5.05 -35.37
C VAL A 230 17.52 -6.33 -34.54
N SER A 231 18.44 -6.49 -33.58
CA SER A 231 18.56 -7.75 -32.80
C SER A 231 17.29 -8.06 -32.00
N GLY A 232 16.62 -7.04 -31.45
CA GLY A 232 15.40 -7.20 -30.66
C GLY A 232 14.19 -7.77 -31.42
N ARG A 233 14.22 -7.81 -32.76
CA ARG A 233 13.16 -8.46 -33.57
C ARG A 233 13.40 -9.96 -33.78
N ALA A 234 14.66 -10.39 -33.81
CA ALA A 234 15.01 -11.79 -34.09
C ALA A 234 14.77 -12.72 -32.89
N GLU A 235 15.08 -12.27 -31.66
CA GLU A 235 14.87 -13.08 -30.45
C GLU A 235 13.39 -13.33 -30.17
N GLY A 236 12.51 -12.36 -30.49
CA GLY A 236 11.07 -12.49 -30.31
C GLY A 236 10.44 -13.62 -31.13
N GLN A 237 10.94 -13.85 -32.35
CA GLN A 237 10.42 -14.93 -33.22
C GLN A 237 10.90 -16.32 -32.77
N ARG A 238 12.13 -16.43 -32.25
CA ARG A 238 12.71 -17.71 -31.81
C ARG A 238 12.09 -18.24 -30.50
N ALA A 239 11.53 -17.34 -29.67
CA ALA A 239 10.88 -17.71 -28.41
C ALA A 239 9.52 -18.41 -28.58
N ASP A 240 8.76 -18.10 -29.64
CA ASP A 240 7.46 -18.74 -29.92
C ASP A 240 7.60 -20.13 -30.56
N GLU A 241 8.72 -20.41 -31.23
CA GLU A 241 8.97 -21.70 -31.89
C GLU A 241 9.33 -22.80 -30.89
N VAL A 242 10.23 -22.50 -29.93
CA VAL A 242 10.59 -23.40 -28.82
C VAL A 242 9.36 -23.82 -28.00
N ARG A 243 8.33 -22.97 -27.96
CA ARG A 243 7.10 -23.21 -27.19
C ARG A 243 6.11 -24.18 -27.85
N ARG A 244 6.39 -24.68 -29.05
CA ARG A 244 5.57 -25.69 -29.76
C ARG A 244 6.21 -27.08 -29.77
N GLY A 245 7.42 -27.24 -29.24
CA GLY A 245 8.19 -28.50 -29.30
C GLY A 245 8.11 -29.40 -28.06
N SER A 246 7.38 -29.00 -27.01
CA SER A 246 7.43 -29.67 -25.69
C SER A 246 6.30 -30.67 -25.41
N ASP A 247 5.30 -30.80 -26.28
CA ASP A 247 4.13 -31.66 -26.06
C ASP A 247 4.34 -33.11 -26.58
N ALA A 248 5.48 -33.72 -26.23
CA ALA A 248 5.76 -35.14 -26.52
C ALA A 248 6.81 -35.77 -25.58
N ILE A 249 6.35 -36.65 -24.67
CA ILE A 249 6.99 -37.87 -24.11
C ILE A 249 6.12 -38.37 -22.93
N SER A 250 6.13 -39.66 -22.60
CA SER A 250 5.15 -40.29 -21.70
C SER A 250 5.73 -41.39 -20.78
N ALA A 251 4.90 -41.79 -19.79
CA ALA A 251 4.85 -43.08 -19.09
C ALA A 251 5.56 -43.26 -17.71
N GLY A 252 4.90 -44.05 -16.84
CA GLY A 252 5.35 -44.50 -15.50
C GLY A 252 4.96 -43.57 -14.34
N GLY A 253 4.46 -44.01 -13.17
CA GLY A 253 4.07 -45.36 -12.70
C GLY A 253 3.36 -45.29 -11.33
N ALA A 254 2.67 -46.36 -10.91
CA ALA A 254 1.86 -46.49 -9.67
C ALA A 254 2.74 -46.82 -8.40
N PRO A 255 2.23 -46.99 -7.15
CA PRO A 255 0.83 -47.23 -6.70
C PRO A 255 0.35 -46.52 -5.39
N GLU A 256 -0.85 -46.90 -4.93
CA GLU A 256 -1.53 -46.50 -3.66
C GLU A 256 -1.06 -47.29 -2.42
N PRO A 257 -1.60 -46.99 -1.22
CA PRO A 257 -2.37 -48.03 -0.51
C PRO A 257 -3.72 -47.59 0.10
N GLU A 258 -4.57 -48.57 0.45
CA GLU A 258 -5.99 -48.42 0.83
C GLU A 258 -6.30 -48.27 2.34
N GLY A 259 -7.51 -47.76 2.66
CA GLY A 259 -8.31 -48.15 3.85
C GLY A 259 -8.39 -47.17 5.05
N ARG A 260 -9.43 -47.21 5.92
CA ARG A 260 -10.68 -48.03 5.91
C ARG A 260 -11.75 -47.57 6.95
N LEU A 261 -13.00 -47.31 6.52
CA LEU A 261 -14.29 -47.25 7.28
C LEU A 261 -14.43 -46.25 8.47
N GLU A 262 -15.61 -45.90 9.04
CA GLU A 262 -17.03 -45.76 8.60
C GLU A 262 -17.48 -44.36 9.19
N SER A 263 -18.71 -43.86 9.37
CA SER A 263 -20.06 -44.44 9.31
C SER A 263 -21.18 -43.47 8.90
N ARG A 264 -22.24 -44.04 8.31
CA ARG A 264 -23.68 -43.68 8.34
C ARG A 264 -24.13 -42.34 8.98
N ARG A 265 -25.05 -41.65 8.28
CA ARG A 265 -26.51 -41.76 8.56
C ARG A 265 -27.39 -41.21 7.44
N ASP A 266 -28.61 -41.74 7.36
CA ASP A 266 -29.59 -41.55 6.29
C ASP A 266 -30.26 -40.17 6.24
N LYS A 267 -30.73 -39.80 5.04
CA LYS A 267 -32.19 -39.72 4.79
C LYS A 267 -32.56 -39.71 3.29
N SER A 268 -33.55 -40.55 2.95
CA SER A 268 -34.38 -40.42 1.73
C SER A 268 -35.29 -39.17 1.84
N VAL A 269 -35.98 -38.65 0.81
CA VAL A 269 -36.97 -39.33 -0.06
C VAL A 269 -37.06 -38.72 -1.47
N LYS A 270 -37.20 -39.64 -2.44
CA LYS A 270 -37.73 -39.58 -3.82
C LYS A 270 -38.68 -38.41 -4.19
N ASN A 271 -38.57 -37.91 -5.43
CA ASN A 271 -39.50 -38.17 -6.55
C ASN A 271 -39.02 -37.42 -7.82
N VAL A 272 -38.65 -38.11 -8.91
CA VAL A 272 -39.51 -38.68 -9.98
C VAL A 272 -40.08 -37.61 -10.92
N ALA A 273 -39.66 -37.69 -12.20
CA ALA A 273 -40.21 -36.96 -13.34
C ALA A 273 -40.74 -37.96 -14.40
N PRO A 274 -41.65 -37.53 -15.29
CA PRO A 274 -41.90 -38.18 -16.58
C PRO A 274 -41.36 -37.34 -17.77
N ALA A 275 -41.34 -37.92 -18.98
CA ALA A 275 -40.77 -37.30 -20.18
C ALA A 275 -41.48 -37.76 -21.49
N ARG A 276 -41.12 -37.12 -22.62
CA ARG A 276 -41.65 -37.32 -24.00
C ARG A 276 -43.06 -36.69 -24.21
N SER A 277 -43.56 -36.41 -25.42
CA SER A 277 -43.19 -36.76 -26.81
C SER A 277 -43.68 -35.65 -27.80
N SER A 278 -42.93 -35.11 -28.78
CA SER A 278 -42.60 -35.61 -30.14
C SER A 278 -43.48 -35.09 -31.31
N PHE A 279 -42.85 -34.93 -32.50
CA PHE A 279 -43.40 -34.79 -33.87
C PHE A 279 -43.86 -33.41 -34.44
N GLY A 280 -43.63 -33.27 -35.76
CA GLY A 280 -44.13 -32.21 -36.66
C GLY A 280 -43.26 -30.96 -36.82
N SER A 281 -43.05 -30.33 -37.99
CA SER A 281 -42.67 -30.74 -39.36
C SER A 281 -43.04 -29.60 -40.35
N ALA A 282 -42.17 -29.26 -41.31
CA ALA A 282 -42.43 -28.45 -42.52
C ALA A 282 -42.80 -26.95 -42.39
N GLU A 283 -41.82 -26.09 -42.70
CA GLU A 283 -41.80 -25.23 -43.91
C GLU A 283 -42.99 -24.29 -44.24
N SER A 284 -42.75 -22.98 -44.14
CA SER A 284 -43.09 -21.96 -45.16
C SER A 284 -42.52 -20.58 -44.80
N ALA A 285 -42.18 -19.77 -45.81
CA ALA A 285 -41.65 -18.41 -45.62
C ALA A 285 -42.75 -17.34 -45.75
N GLN A 286 -42.66 -16.25 -44.98
CA GLN A 286 -43.41 -15.02 -45.26
C GLN A 286 -42.69 -13.76 -44.76
N ILE A 287 -42.97 -12.64 -45.41
CA ILE A 287 -42.20 -11.40 -45.31
C ILE A 287 -42.90 -10.39 -44.40
N GLY A 288 -42.13 -9.85 -43.45
CA GLY A 288 -42.24 -8.46 -43.00
C GLY A 288 -43.51 -8.00 -42.26
N ARG A 289 -43.40 -7.89 -40.93
CA ARG A 289 -44.08 -6.81 -40.20
C ARG A 289 -43.22 -6.31 -39.05
N LYS A 290 -42.83 -5.03 -39.10
CA LYS A 290 -42.35 -4.32 -37.90
C LYS A 290 -43.55 -4.11 -36.98
N GLN A 291 -43.70 -4.94 -35.96
CA GLN A 291 -44.58 -4.62 -34.84
C GLN A 291 -43.80 -3.72 -33.87
N PHE A 292 -44.39 -2.57 -33.54
CA PHE A 292 -43.91 -1.75 -32.43
C PHE A 292 -44.26 -2.49 -31.14
N ALA A 293 -43.24 -2.96 -30.41
CA ALA A 293 -43.42 -3.44 -29.05
C ALA A 293 -43.74 -2.26 -28.13
N SER A 294 -44.74 -2.41 -27.27
CA SER A 294 -45.25 -1.35 -26.39
C SER A 294 -44.29 -1.02 -25.25
N ASP A 295 -44.24 0.26 -24.88
CA ASP A 295 -43.55 0.75 -23.69
C ASP A 295 -44.13 0.13 -22.40
N ASN A 296 -43.46 -0.90 -21.87
CA ASN A 296 -43.49 -1.28 -20.44
C ASN A 296 -42.48 -2.37 -20.05
N ASP A 297 -41.82 -3.03 -21.00
CA ASP A 297 -40.84 -4.09 -20.73
C ASP A 297 -39.47 -3.54 -20.25
N ILE A 298 -39.50 -2.69 -19.21
CA ILE A 298 -38.31 -2.21 -18.50
C ILE A 298 -37.73 -3.37 -17.71
N ARG A 299 -36.94 -4.20 -18.39
CA ARG A 299 -36.04 -5.15 -17.73
C ARG A 299 -35.16 -4.37 -16.75
N PRO A 300 -35.06 -4.77 -15.47
CA PRO A 300 -34.23 -4.05 -14.52
C PRO A 300 -32.80 -4.00 -15.04
N SER A 301 -32.28 -2.80 -15.25
CA SER A 301 -30.93 -2.58 -15.75
C SER A 301 -29.95 -3.26 -14.79
N VAL A 302 -29.25 -4.29 -15.27
CA VAL A 302 -28.28 -5.04 -14.46
C VAL A 302 -27.16 -4.07 -14.09
N LEU A 303 -27.20 -3.56 -12.85
CA LEU A 303 -26.17 -2.68 -12.31
C LEU A 303 -24.81 -3.35 -12.50
N PRO A 304 -23.81 -2.66 -13.06
CA PRO A 304 -22.53 -3.27 -13.36
C PRO A 304 -21.92 -3.83 -12.07
N SER A 305 -21.46 -5.08 -12.15
CA SER A 305 -20.87 -5.75 -10.99
C SER A 305 -19.65 -5.00 -10.50
N ARG A 306 -19.50 -4.85 -9.17
CA ARG A 306 -18.30 -4.28 -8.53
C ARG A 306 -17.03 -5.13 -8.74
N HIS A 307 -17.12 -6.28 -9.41
CA HIS A 307 -15.98 -7.14 -9.70
C HIS A 307 -15.17 -6.61 -10.89
N ILE A 308 -14.02 -5.99 -10.60
CA ILE A 308 -13.05 -5.55 -11.62
C ILE A 308 -12.56 -6.75 -12.47
N PRO A 309 -12.78 -6.77 -13.80
CA PRO A 309 -12.43 -7.90 -14.64
C PRO A 309 -10.92 -8.24 -14.67
N ALA A 310 -10.59 -9.52 -14.83
CA ALA A 310 -9.20 -9.99 -14.86
C ALA A 310 -8.33 -9.31 -15.93
N ARG A 311 -8.91 -8.92 -17.09
CA ARG A 311 -8.19 -8.15 -18.13
C ARG A 311 -7.68 -6.80 -17.62
N ILE A 312 -8.49 -6.09 -16.83
CA ILE A 312 -8.15 -4.77 -16.26
C ILE A 312 -7.03 -4.93 -15.22
N LYS A 313 -7.16 -5.93 -14.33
CA LYS A 313 -6.13 -6.29 -13.34
C LYS A 313 -4.77 -6.58 -14.00
N LYS A 314 -4.73 -7.31 -15.12
CA LYS A 314 -3.49 -7.57 -15.89
C LYS A 314 -2.86 -6.28 -16.43
N VAL A 315 -3.64 -5.38 -17.03
CA VAL A 315 -3.15 -4.08 -17.53
C VAL A 315 -2.56 -3.24 -16.39
N LEU A 316 -3.25 -3.17 -15.25
CA LEU A 316 -2.79 -2.42 -14.07
C LEU A 316 -1.53 -3.01 -13.44
N TYR A 317 -1.42 -4.34 -13.34
CA TYR A 317 -0.19 -4.98 -12.86
C TYR A 317 1.02 -4.68 -13.76
N ALA A 318 0.83 -4.58 -15.08
CA ALA A 318 1.88 -4.15 -16.01
C ALA A 318 2.22 -2.65 -15.83
N LYS A 319 1.20 -1.77 -15.84
CA LYS A 319 1.31 -0.31 -15.70
C LYS A 319 2.05 0.11 -14.42
N PHE A 320 1.85 -0.62 -13.31
CA PHE A 320 2.46 -0.34 -12.01
C PHE A 320 3.54 -1.36 -11.60
N ALA A 321 4.06 -2.15 -12.54
CA ALA A 321 5.15 -3.12 -12.32
C ALA A 321 4.98 -4.04 -11.08
N GLY A 322 3.74 -4.47 -10.81
CA GLY A 322 3.40 -5.32 -9.66
C GLY A 322 3.32 -4.63 -8.29
N ARG A 323 3.32 -3.28 -8.21
CA ARG A 323 3.41 -2.52 -6.95
C ARG A 323 2.18 -1.66 -6.66
N CYS A 324 2.15 -1.11 -5.45
CA CYS A 324 1.27 -0.01 -5.05
C CYS A 324 1.52 1.23 -5.94
N ALA A 325 0.45 1.88 -6.39
CA ALA A 325 0.51 3.06 -7.24
C ALA A 325 0.98 4.35 -6.54
N TRP A 326 0.97 4.39 -5.19
CA TRP A 326 1.45 5.56 -4.44
C TRP A 326 2.95 5.82 -4.71
N PRO A 327 3.37 7.06 -5.02
CA PRO A 327 4.76 7.41 -5.29
C PRO A 327 5.75 6.85 -4.25
N GLY A 328 6.80 6.18 -4.73
CA GLY A 328 7.83 5.56 -3.88
C GLY A 328 7.39 4.34 -3.05
N CYS A 329 6.12 3.90 -3.11
CA CYS A 329 5.66 2.76 -2.34
C CYS A 329 6.09 1.42 -2.98
N LEU A 330 7.08 0.76 -2.36
CA LEU A 330 7.62 -0.50 -2.87
C LEU A 330 6.76 -1.75 -2.58
N LYS A 331 5.66 -1.61 -1.81
CA LYS A 331 4.78 -2.73 -1.42
C LYS A 331 4.03 -3.31 -2.62
N LEU A 332 3.70 -4.60 -2.53
CA LEU A 332 2.70 -5.22 -3.41
C LEU A 332 1.30 -4.60 -3.15
N PRO A 333 0.43 -4.53 -4.15
CA PRO A 333 -0.95 -4.10 -3.97
C PRO A 333 -1.80 -5.25 -3.43
N GLU A 334 -2.72 -4.92 -2.53
CA GLU A 334 -3.70 -5.84 -1.93
C GLU A 334 -5.11 -5.58 -2.49
N ILE A 335 -5.38 -4.34 -2.93
CA ILE A 335 -6.70 -3.86 -3.31
C ILE A 335 -6.58 -3.08 -4.63
N PHE A 336 -7.53 -3.30 -5.54
CA PHE A 336 -7.69 -2.47 -6.73
C PHE A 336 -8.73 -1.39 -6.42
N HIS A 337 -8.25 -0.18 -6.18
CA HIS A 337 -9.01 0.95 -5.67
C HIS A 337 -9.55 1.80 -6.81
N HIS A 338 -10.82 2.21 -6.75
CA HIS A 338 -11.43 3.08 -7.76
C HIS A 338 -11.26 4.54 -7.35
N THR A 339 -10.47 5.30 -8.12
CA THR A 339 -10.14 6.70 -7.82
C THR A 339 -11.36 7.60 -8.01
N LEU A 340 -12.16 7.38 -9.06
CA LEU A 340 -13.57 7.75 -9.08
C LEU A 340 -14.36 6.61 -8.42
N ARG A 341 -15.02 6.87 -7.28
CA ARG A 341 -15.71 5.80 -6.52
C ARG A 341 -16.75 5.11 -7.40
N PHE A 342 -16.76 3.77 -7.39
CA PHE A 342 -17.64 2.97 -8.25
C PHE A 342 -19.13 3.34 -8.11
N SER A 343 -19.59 3.73 -6.91
CA SER A 343 -20.97 4.18 -6.68
C SER A 343 -21.34 5.52 -7.36
N LEU A 344 -20.38 6.27 -7.91
CA LEU A 344 -20.59 7.51 -8.65
C LEU A 344 -20.49 7.28 -10.18
N ASP A 345 -19.46 6.57 -10.62
CA ASP A 345 -19.07 6.46 -12.03
C ASP A 345 -19.41 5.09 -12.66
N SER A 346 -19.57 4.04 -11.85
CA SER A 346 -19.90 2.65 -12.26
C SER A 346 -18.95 2.02 -13.30
N SER A 347 -17.80 2.65 -13.58
CA SER A 347 -16.84 2.25 -14.61
C SER A 347 -15.74 1.32 -14.09
N HIS A 348 -15.10 0.64 -15.04
CA HIS A 348 -13.89 -0.15 -14.83
C HIS A 348 -12.72 0.32 -15.71
N SER A 349 -12.63 1.64 -15.96
CA SER A 349 -11.52 2.25 -16.71
C SER A 349 -10.15 1.97 -16.04
N PRO A 350 -9.12 1.50 -16.78
CA PRO A 350 -7.74 1.36 -16.29
C PRO A 350 -7.06 2.67 -15.85
N ASP A 351 -7.69 3.82 -16.11
CA ASP A 351 -7.21 5.14 -15.71
C ASP A 351 -7.96 5.71 -14.50
N HIS A 352 -9.04 5.05 -14.06
CA HIS A 352 -9.76 5.37 -12.82
C HIS A 352 -9.67 4.25 -11.76
N ILE A 353 -8.73 3.31 -11.96
CA ILE A 353 -8.42 2.25 -10.98
C ILE A 353 -6.92 2.23 -10.71
N ALA A 354 -6.55 2.28 -9.43
CA ALA A 354 -5.18 2.20 -8.94
C ALA A 354 -4.96 0.93 -8.09
N PRO A 355 -3.94 0.09 -8.37
CA PRO A 355 -3.54 -0.97 -7.46
C PRO A 355 -2.86 -0.38 -6.22
N LEU A 356 -3.40 -0.61 -5.03
CA LEU A 356 -2.88 -0.05 -3.77
C LEU A 356 -2.61 -1.12 -2.73
N CYS A 357 -1.60 -0.91 -1.87
CA CYS A 357 -1.51 -1.65 -0.62
C CYS A 357 -2.60 -1.16 0.36
N LYS A 358 -3.02 -2.01 1.29
CA LYS A 358 -4.14 -1.76 2.21
C LYS A 358 -3.98 -0.47 3.01
N ASN A 359 -2.75 -0.09 3.37
CA ASN A 359 -2.53 1.17 4.09
C ASN A 359 -2.82 2.40 3.22
N HIS A 360 -2.45 2.39 1.94
CA HIS A 360 -2.64 3.51 1.02
C HIS A 360 -4.08 3.60 0.52
N GLU A 361 -4.76 2.47 0.28
CA GLU A 361 -6.22 2.45 0.05
C GLU A 361 -6.98 3.06 1.24
N ARG A 362 -6.56 2.76 2.49
CA ARG A 362 -7.22 3.36 3.66
C ARG A 362 -6.98 4.88 3.74
N LEU A 363 -5.85 5.41 3.23
CA LEU A 363 -5.66 6.86 3.14
C LEU A 363 -6.52 7.50 2.04
N ALA A 364 -6.75 6.80 0.93
CA ALA A 364 -7.71 7.22 -0.09
C ALA A 364 -9.14 7.28 0.47
N HIS A 365 -9.57 6.22 1.18
CA HIS A 365 -10.88 6.18 1.85
C HIS A 365 -11.00 7.07 3.08
N HIS A 366 -9.91 7.60 3.65
CA HIS A 366 -9.98 8.72 4.60
C HIS A 366 -10.13 10.09 3.91
N GLY A 367 -10.20 10.14 2.56
CA GLY A 367 -10.26 11.36 1.78
C GLY A 367 -8.96 12.18 1.79
N LEU A 368 -7.83 11.53 2.13
CA LEU A 368 -6.55 12.19 2.42
C LEU A 368 -5.59 12.23 1.23
N ILE A 369 -6.02 11.78 0.05
CA ILE A 369 -5.28 11.91 -1.21
C ILE A 369 -5.86 13.08 -2.00
N GLU A 370 -5.01 14.06 -2.29
CA GLU A 370 -5.22 15.15 -3.22
C GLU A 370 -4.97 14.67 -4.65
N ASN A 371 -5.70 15.21 -5.63
CA ASN A 371 -5.59 14.85 -7.06
C ASN A 371 -5.80 13.35 -7.34
N GLU A 372 -6.57 12.65 -6.50
CA GLU A 372 -6.74 11.20 -6.53
C GLU A 372 -7.23 10.67 -7.90
N GLU A 373 -8.13 11.41 -8.54
CA GLU A 373 -8.67 11.21 -9.89
C GLU A 373 -7.66 11.42 -11.04
N MET A 374 -6.49 12.02 -10.76
CA MET A 374 -5.40 12.22 -11.71
C MET A 374 -4.37 11.07 -11.66
N GLN A 375 -3.30 11.17 -12.46
CA GLN A 375 -2.20 10.20 -12.44
C GLN A 375 -1.51 10.16 -11.07
N PRO A 376 -1.09 8.98 -10.56
CA PRO A 376 -0.50 8.88 -9.21
C PRO A 376 0.78 9.70 -8.97
N SER A 377 1.45 10.17 -10.01
CA SER A 377 2.58 11.11 -9.92
C SER A 377 2.20 12.51 -9.42
N THR A 378 0.93 12.93 -9.55
CA THR A 378 0.43 14.23 -9.06
C THR A 378 -0.31 14.12 -7.72
N TRP A 379 -0.40 12.91 -7.15
CA TRP A 379 -1.03 12.69 -5.85
C TRP A 379 -0.20 13.29 -4.73
N GLN A 380 -0.87 13.98 -3.83
CA GLN A 380 -0.27 14.52 -2.60
C GLN A 380 -1.11 14.07 -1.41
N LEU A 381 -0.52 13.92 -0.23
CA LEU A 381 -1.32 13.74 0.97
C LEU A 381 -1.81 15.11 1.45
N ARG A 382 -3.03 15.13 2.00
CA ARG A 382 -3.62 16.30 2.66
C ARG A 382 -4.00 15.97 4.09
N ILE A 383 -3.86 16.96 4.98
CA ILE A 383 -4.08 16.82 6.42
C ILE A 383 -5.56 16.48 6.72
N ASN A 384 -6.50 17.10 6.01
CA ASN A 384 -7.93 16.97 6.22
C ASN A 384 -8.67 16.64 4.90
N PRO A 385 -9.74 15.83 4.94
CA PRO A 385 -10.51 15.50 3.75
C PRO A 385 -11.34 16.69 3.25
N ASN A 386 -11.46 16.81 1.93
CA ASN A 386 -12.40 17.77 1.34
C ASN A 386 -13.85 17.28 1.53
N ARG A 387 -14.54 17.85 2.50
CA ARG A 387 -15.94 17.52 2.86
C ARG A 387 -16.96 17.84 1.75
N ASN A 388 -16.59 18.69 0.79
CA ASN A 388 -17.42 19.11 -0.33
C ASN A 388 -17.25 18.19 -1.56
N ASN A 389 -16.30 17.24 -1.53
CA ASN A 389 -16.11 16.28 -2.61
C ASN A 389 -17.19 15.17 -2.51
N PRO A 390 -17.92 14.82 -3.59
CA PRO A 390 -18.96 13.79 -3.58
C PRO A 390 -18.51 12.43 -3.01
N LYS A 391 -17.22 12.08 -3.13
CA LYS A 391 -16.67 10.85 -2.55
C LYS A 391 -16.76 10.79 -1.02
N TYR A 392 -16.77 11.93 -0.33
CA TYR A 392 -16.64 12.02 1.14
C TYR A 392 -17.72 11.26 1.91
N GLN A 393 -18.95 11.20 1.39
CA GLN A 393 -20.04 10.44 2.05
C GLN A 393 -19.81 8.93 1.91
N ILE A 394 -19.54 8.45 0.69
CA ILE A 394 -19.20 7.05 0.39
C ILE A 394 -17.97 6.61 1.19
N ASP A 395 -16.95 7.47 1.29
CA ASP A 395 -15.73 7.21 2.04
C ASP A 395 -16.00 7.04 3.54
N ARG A 396 -16.94 7.81 4.13
CA ARG A 396 -17.38 7.59 5.52
C ARG A 396 -18.13 6.26 5.72
N GLU A 397 -18.99 5.87 4.78
CA GLU A 397 -19.67 4.57 4.82
C GLU A 397 -18.66 3.42 4.75
N VAL A 398 -17.70 3.50 3.81
CA VAL A 398 -16.63 2.52 3.65
C VAL A 398 -15.74 2.44 4.89
N ILE A 399 -15.38 3.57 5.53
CA ILE A 399 -14.68 3.56 6.83
C ILE A 399 -15.49 2.82 7.89
N SER A 400 -16.82 2.97 7.94
CA SER A 400 -17.64 2.36 8.99
C SER A 400 -17.59 0.83 8.98
N HIS A 401 -17.45 0.22 7.81
CA HIS A 401 -17.22 -1.22 7.65
C HIS A 401 -15.78 -1.67 8.02
N TYR A 402 -14.87 -0.72 8.23
CA TYR A 402 -13.44 -0.96 8.46
C TYR A 402 -12.92 -0.45 9.80
N ALA A 403 -13.77 0.25 10.57
CA ALA A 403 -13.46 0.67 11.93
C ALA A 403 -13.16 -0.55 12.80
N PRO A 404 -12.12 -0.50 13.67
CA PRO A 404 -11.92 -1.54 14.66
C PRO A 404 -13.07 -1.53 15.68
N PRO A 405 -13.55 -2.70 16.13
CA PRO A 405 -14.50 -2.80 17.24
C PRO A 405 -13.83 -2.51 18.60
#